data_AF-A0A7S0QTT4-F1
#
_entry.id   AF-A0A7S0QTT4-F1
#
_cell.length_a   1.000
_cell.length_b   1.000
_cell.length_c   1.000
_cell.angle_alpha   90.00
_cell.angle_beta   90.00
_cell.angle_gamma   90.00
#
_symmetry.space_group_name_H-M   'P 1'
#
loop_
_entity.id
_entity.type
_entity.pdbx_description
1 polymer ?
#
loop_
_entity_poly.entity_id
_entity_poly.type
_entity_poly.pdbx_seq_one_letter_code
_entity_poly.pdbx_strand_id
1 'polypeptide(L)'
;ANGISEKVALEDPGSVKTIEMFLFNFSKMQSLDAFVGLTTMIICQQAITEIEGMETLVNLEKLWICETNVSKIQGLDTCVKLQHLHLYSNRIKTLEGLDQLTLLERLWIMDNQLTRLENLDTLVNLQSLSAARNKIRNLGNDLDNCVSLVELNIAGNQMWSFKDLLNLTRASSLRRLAFSDCDYGDNPVCDLCNYQTYVYFHLPQLQFLDTLPIPEEGKILAEATYMKKKMYYNMRIKTLKRNASNIIRKATEAFCKRKEQLFQSLNVLLRLQKDLERAIWADRDQGSAYQAKAHKVRDAVAQCWSLIATGEGQLDTLRECVCGLAEHNASRLIVELETGGNIRLEDGKPSDVWYSSCVELIQSRFFAKDFAALGITGLQVTRVTRIHNRFLRNRFEEKLEETVDVTDSSYKKSLEYLFFGEDPRLPGEGLR
;
A
#
# COMPACT_ATOMS: atom_id res chain seq x y z
N ALA A 1 43.23 -30.12 3.51
CA ALA A 1 41.92 -30.80 3.60
C ALA A 1 40.79 -29.99 2.92
N ASN A 2 41.14 -29.21 1.90
CA ASN A 2 40.34 -28.18 1.24
C ASN A 2 40.35 -28.40 -0.29
N GLY A 3 40.48 -29.66 -0.72
CA GLY A 3 40.61 -30.05 -2.14
C GLY A 3 41.96 -29.73 -2.80
N ILE A 4 42.81 -28.92 -2.17
CA ILE A 4 44.12 -28.53 -2.70
C ILE A 4 45.20 -29.46 -2.13
N SER A 5 46.07 -30.01 -2.98
CA SER A 5 47.28 -30.68 -2.50
C SER A 5 48.23 -29.66 -1.87
N GLU A 6 48.76 -29.96 -0.70
CA GLU A 6 49.66 -29.07 0.06
C GLU A 6 50.84 -28.57 -0.78
N LYS A 7 51.33 -29.42 -1.70
CA LYS A 7 52.40 -29.09 -2.65
C LYS A 7 52.01 -27.98 -3.64
N VAL A 8 50.80 -28.03 -4.21
CA VAL A 8 50.30 -27.01 -5.15
C VAL A 8 50.01 -25.69 -4.43
N ALA A 9 49.49 -25.74 -3.21
CA ALA A 9 49.24 -24.53 -2.42
C ALA A 9 50.53 -23.78 -2.05
N LEU A 10 51.65 -24.51 -1.90
CA LEU A 10 52.95 -23.94 -1.51
C LEU A 10 53.84 -23.57 -2.71
N GLU A 11 53.80 -24.33 -3.80
CA GLU A 11 54.71 -24.16 -4.95
C GLU A 11 54.11 -23.32 -6.09
N ASP A 12 52.79 -23.36 -6.31
CA ASP A 12 52.11 -22.61 -7.38
C ASP A 12 50.65 -22.25 -7.02
N PRO A 13 50.43 -21.36 -6.03
CA PRO A 13 49.09 -20.98 -5.60
C PRO A 13 48.29 -20.24 -6.69
N GLY A 14 48.98 -19.61 -7.66
CA GLY A 14 48.34 -18.92 -8.78
C GLY A 14 47.65 -19.86 -9.78
N SER A 15 48.03 -21.13 -9.82
CA SER A 15 47.37 -22.15 -10.66
C SER A 15 46.02 -22.64 -10.11
N VAL A 16 45.74 -22.38 -8.83
CA VAL A 16 44.54 -22.88 -8.16
C VAL A 16 43.33 -22.09 -8.63
N LYS A 17 42.39 -22.77 -9.28
CA LYS A 17 41.14 -22.19 -9.80
C LYS A 17 39.96 -22.31 -8.84
N THR A 18 40.00 -23.28 -7.93
CA THR A 18 38.86 -23.62 -7.07
C THR A 18 39.32 -23.87 -5.65
N ILE A 19 38.67 -23.20 -4.70
CA ILE A 19 38.86 -23.42 -3.26
C ILE A 19 37.52 -23.77 -2.63
N GLU A 20 37.53 -24.80 -1.80
CA GLU A 20 36.37 -25.25 -1.04
C GLU A 20 36.72 -25.37 0.44
N MET A 21 35.96 -24.70 1.30
CA MET A 21 36.14 -24.63 2.73
C MET A 21 34.85 -24.99 3.45
N PHE A 22 34.83 -26.15 4.12
CA PHE A 22 33.66 -26.69 4.80
C PHE A 22 34.01 -27.07 6.24
N LEU A 23 33.13 -26.79 7.21
CA LEU A 23 33.16 -27.35 8.58
C LEU A 23 34.43 -27.12 9.43
N PHE A 24 35.35 -26.24 9.04
CA PHE A 24 36.57 -25.95 9.80
C PHE A 24 36.45 -24.89 10.91
N ASN A 25 35.29 -24.23 11.04
CA ASN A 25 35.01 -23.18 12.03
C ASN A 25 36.00 -21.98 12.01
N PHE A 26 36.51 -21.61 10.83
CA PHE A 26 37.32 -20.41 10.68
C PHE A 26 36.50 -19.16 11.02
N SER A 27 37.10 -18.25 11.79
CA SER A 27 36.49 -16.96 12.17
C SER A 27 36.78 -15.84 11.17
N LYS A 28 37.79 -16.01 10.32
CA LYS A 28 38.33 -14.98 9.41
C LYS A 28 38.79 -15.57 8.08
N MET A 29 38.70 -14.76 7.02
CA MET A 29 39.18 -15.12 5.68
C MET A 29 40.62 -14.61 5.55
N GLN A 30 41.61 -15.49 5.74
CA GLN A 30 43.03 -15.11 5.70
C GLN A 30 43.76 -15.79 4.55
N SER A 31 44.83 -15.14 4.08
CA SER A 31 45.76 -15.69 3.09
C SER A 31 45.16 -15.99 1.71
N LEU A 32 44.05 -15.33 1.35
CA LEU A 32 43.45 -15.44 0.02
C LEU A 32 44.27 -14.72 -1.06
N ASP A 33 45.13 -13.77 -0.66
CA ASP A 33 45.95 -12.96 -1.57
C ASP A 33 46.93 -13.75 -2.45
N ALA A 34 47.28 -14.97 -2.04
CA ALA A 34 48.15 -15.85 -2.80
C ALA A 34 47.46 -16.48 -4.02
N PHE A 35 46.13 -16.57 -4.02
CA PHE A 35 45.35 -17.36 -4.97
C PHE A 35 44.70 -16.50 -6.08
N VAL A 36 45.49 -15.65 -6.72
CA VAL A 36 45.05 -14.69 -7.76
C VAL A 36 44.35 -15.31 -8.99
N GLY A 37 44.55 -16.61 -9.21
CA GLY A 37 43.96 -17.38 -10.32
C GLY A 37 42.59 -17.97 -10.03
N LEU A 38 42.01 -17.69 -8.86
CA LEU A 38 40.72 -18.25 -8.45
C LEU A 38 39.59 -17.79 -9.35
N THR A 39 38.80 -18.76 -9.82
CA THR A 39 37.55 -18.53 -10.54
C THR A 39 36.34 -18.97 -9.71
N THR A 40 36.52 -19.91 -8.80
CA THR A 40 35.43 -20.47 -7.98
C THR A 40 35.86 -20.57 -6.51
N MET A 41 35.02 -20.06 -5.62
CA MET A 41 35.25 -20.14 -4.18
C MET A 41 33.99 -20.56 -3.45
N ILE A 42 34.10 -21.60 -2.62
CA ILE A 42 33.03 -22.10 -1.76
C ILE A 42 33.48 -22.04 -0.32
N ILE A 43 32.70 -21.34 0.50
CA ILE A 43 32.82 -21.30 1.94
C ILE A 43 31.46 -21.60 2.54
N CYS A 44 31.36 -22.73 3.22
CA CYS A 44 30.12 -23.12 3.90
C CYS A 44 30.38 -23.54 5.35
N GLN A 45 29.42 -23.24 6.22
CA GLN A 45 29.43 -23.66 7.63
C GLN A 45 30.72 -23.25 8.36
N GLN A 46 31.10 -21.97 8.22
CA GLN A 46 32.21 -21.34 8.94
C GLN A 46 31.68 -20.24 9.88
N ALA A 47 32.47 -19.89 10.90
CA ALA A 47 32.14 -18.79 11.82
C ALA A 47 32.59 -17.41 11.30
N ILE A 48 32.61 -17.23 9.97
CA ILE A 48 32.99 -15.97 9.33
C ILE A 48 31.88 -14.94 9.54
N THR A 49 32.27 -13.72 9.93
CA THR A 49 31.36 -12.61 10.19
C THR A 49 31.46 -11.49 9.15
N GLU A 50 32.56 -11.45 8.41
CA GLU A 50 32.87 -10.39 7.45
C GLU A 50 33.53 -11.00 6.20
N ILE A 51 33.20 -10.44 5.03
CA ILE A 51 33.87 -10.76 3.78
C ILE A 51 35.12 -9.87 3.71
N GLU A 52 36.30 -10.49 3.73
CA GLU A 52 37.61 -9.82 3.71
C GLU A 52 38.61 -10.59 2.84
N GLY A 53 39.69 -9.93 2.38
CA GLY A 53 40.75 -10.59 1.59
C GLY A 53 40.36 -10.92 0.14
N MET A 54 39.35 -10.24 -0.41
CA MET A 54 38.84 -10.47 -1.77
C MET A 54 39.49 -9.57 -2.83
N GLU A 55 40.31 -8.61 -2.40
CA GLU A 55 40.85 -7.52 -3.23
C GLU A 55 41.65 -8.01 -4.44
N THR A 56 42.36 -9.12 -4.29
CA THR A 56 43.24 -9.73 -5.31
C THR A 56 42.53 -10.72 -6.23
N LEU A 57 41.29 -11.10 -5.94
CA LEU A 57 40.55 -12.17 -6.63
C LEU A 57 39.80 -11.67 -7.88
N VAL A 58 40.50 -10.93 -8.74
CA VAL A 58 39.92 -10.26 -9.94
C VAL A 58 39.37 -11.22 -11.02
N ASN A 59 39.67 -12.52 -10.91
CA ASN A 59 39.21 -13.55 -11.85
C ASN A 59 38.01 -14.36 -11.33
N LEU A 60 37.48 -14.01 -10.16
CA LEU A 60 36.41 -14.77 -9.54
C LEU A 60 35.10 -14.66 -10.33
N GLU A 61 34.53 -15.81 -10.70
CA GLU A 61 33.28 -15.93 -11.44
C GLU A 61 32.14 -16.47 -10.55
N LYS A 62 32.48 -17.33 -9.57
CA LYS A 62 31.53 -18.00 -8.69
C LYS A 62 31.94 -17.88 -7.23
N LEU A 63 31.07 -17.34 -6.40
CA LEU A 63 31.29 -17.19 -4.97
C LEU A 63 30.10 -17.74 -4.18
N TRP A 64 30.38 -18.69 -3.29
CA TRP A 64 29.46 -19.19 -2.29
C TRP A 64 30.01 -18.86 -0.90
N ILE A 65 29.27 -18.09 -0.12
CA ILE A 65 29.52 -17.85 1.31
C ILE A 65 28.22 -18.12 2.05
N CYS A 66 28.02 -19.36 2.47
CA CYS A 66 26.71 -19.86 2.90
C CYS A 66 26.75 -20.43 4.31
N GLU A 67 25.64 -20.32 5.05
CA GLU A 67 25.57 -20.80 6.44
C GLU A 67 26.70 -20.23 7.31
N THR A 68 26.96 -18.92 7.18
CA THR A 68 27.93 -18.19 8.00
C THR A 68 27.24 -17.09 8.79
N ASN A 69 28.01 -16.25 9.50
CA ASN A 69 27.48 -15.14 10.28
C ASN A 69 27.73 -13.78 9.61
N VAL A 70 27.95 -13.77 8.29
CA VAL A 70 28.16 -12.54 7.52
C VAL A 70 26.96 -11.62 7.64
N SER A 71 27.21 -10.36 7.98
CA SER A 71 26.16 -9.35 8.19
C SER A 71 26.16 -8.23 7.15
N LYS A 72 27.24 -8.09 6.39
CA LYS A 72 27.43 -7.07 5.35
C LYS A 72 28.14 -7.66 4.16
N ILE A 73 27.72 -7.23 2.97
CA ILE A 73 28.43 -7.51 1.72
C ILE A 73 29.45 -6.37 1.54
N GLN A 74 30.73 -6.71 1.51
CA GLN A 74 31.82 -5.74 1.38
C GLN A 74 33.04 -6.40 0.73
N GLY A 75 33.95 -5.61 0.18
CA GLY A 75 35.20 -6.09 -0.41
C GLY A 75 35.04 -6.83 -1.74
N LEU A 76 33.85 -6.83 -2.35
CA LEU A 76 33.60 -7.46 -3.65
C LEU A 76 33.85 -6.52 -4.84
N ASP A 77 34.25 -5.27 -4.61
CA ASP A 77 34.37 -4.23 -5.64
C ASP A 77 35.33 -4.60 -6.77
N THR A 78 36.37 -5.39 -6.49
CA THR A 78 37.36 -5.84 -7.48
C THR A 78 36.94 -7.10 -8.23
N CYS A 79 35.93 -7.82 -7.76
CA CYS A 79 35.43 -9.08 -8.34
C CYS A 79 34.49 -8.83 -9.54
N VAL A 80 34.88 -7.96 -10.48
CA VAL A 80 34.03 -7.48 -11.59
C VAL A 80 33.58 -8.57 -12.57
N LYS A 81 34.21 -9.75 -12.53
CA LYS A 81 33.85 -10.92 -13.36
C LYS A 81 32.82 -11.85 -12.70
N LEU A 82 32.35 -11.52 -11.50
CA LEU A 82 31.45 -12.40 -10.75
C LEU A 82 30.11 -12.54 -11.47
N GLN A 83 29.73 -13.78 -11.75
CA GLN A 83 28.48 -14.15 -12.43
C GLN A 83 27.50 -14.81 -11.47
N HIS A 84 27.99 -15.56 -10.48
CA HIS A 84 27.17 -16.26 -9.50
C HIS A 84 27.58 -15.90 -8.08
N LEU A 85 26.64 -15.34 -7.32
CA LEU A 85 26.82 -14.97 -5.92
C LEU A 85 25.75 -15.65 -5.07
N HIS A 86 26.22 -16.46 -4.12
CA HIS A 86 25.37 -17.20 -3.19
C HIS A 86 25.75 -16.85 -1.76
N LEU A 87 24.79 -16.30 -1.04
CA LEU A 87 24.92 -15.74 0.31
C LEU A 87 23.79 -16.23 1.22
N TYR A 88 23.25 -17.42 0.98
CA TYR A 88 22.11 -17.93 1.75
C TYR A 88 22.48 -18.32 3.19
N SER A 89 21.51 -18.25 4.10
CA SER A 89 21.68 -18.53 5.53
C SER A 89 22.78 -17.68 6.17
N ASN A 90 22.63 -16.36 6.10
CA ASN A 90 23.51 -15.37 6.72
C ASN A 90 22.70 -14.37 7.55
N ARG A 91 23.30 -13.23 7.94
CA ARG A 91 22.66 -12.16 8.73
C ARG A 91 22.62 -10.84 7.98
N ILE A 92 22.60 -10.88 6.64
CA ILE A 92 22.66 -9.70 5.78
C ILE A 92 21.35 -8.93 5.86
N LYS A 93 21.46 -7.60 5.98
CA LYS A 93 20.31 -6.68 6.13
C LYS A 93 20.11 -5.75 4.93
N THR A 94 21.19 -5.43 4.22
CA THR A 94 21.20 -4.56 3.03
C THR A 94 22.07 -5.19 1.94
N LEU A 95 21.80 -4.84 0.68
CA LEU A 95 22.53 -5.35 -0.50
C LEU A 95 23.61 -4.35 -0.97
N GLU A 96 24.16 -3.55 -0.06
CA GLU A 96 25.28 -2.64 -0.37
C GLU A 96 26.50 -3.42 -0.88
N GLY A 97 27.36 -2.79 -1.70
CA GLY A 97 28.60 -3.40 -2.17
C GLY A 97 28.45 -4.35 -3.36
N LEU A 98 27.31 -4.31 -4.06
CA LEU A 98 27.08 -5.03 -5.33
C LEU A 98 27.25 -4.14 -6.56
N ASP A 99 27.49 -2.84 -6.39
CA ASP A 99 27.41 -1.84 -7.47
C ASP A 99 28.33 -2.14 -8.66
N GLN A 100 29.52 -2.70 -8.41
CA GLN A 100 30.52 -3.01 -9.43
C GLN A 100 30.28 -4.34 -10.15
N LEU A 101 29.38 -5.20 -9.64
CA LEU A 101 29.15 -6.57 -10.12
C LEU A 101 28.19 -6.62 -11.32
N THR A 102 28.45 -5.79 -12.33
CA THR A 102 27.55 -5.59 -13.49
C THR A 102 27.35 -6.84 -14.34
N LEU A 103 28.23 -7.86 -14.22
CA LEU A 103 28.12 -9.16 -14.90
C LEU A 103 27.38 -10.22 -14.09
N LEU A 104 26.82 -9.87 -12.92
CA LEU A 104 26.14 -10.83 -12.06
C LEU A 104 24.85 -11.33 -12.74
N GLU A 105 24.76 -12.64 -12.93
CA GLU A 105 23.61 -13.32 -13.55
C GLU A 105 22.71 -14.00 -12.51
N ARG A 106 23.28 -14.44 -11.39
CA ARG A 106 22.56 -15.15 -10.32
C ARG A 106 22.93 -14.62 -8.94
N LEU A 107 21.91 -14.22 -8.18
CA LEU A 107 22.03 -13.79 -6.79
C LEU A 107 21.07 -14.60 -5.90
N TRP A 108 21.63 -15.42 -5.02
CA TRP A 108 20.86 -16.21 -4.06
C TRP A 108 21.18 -15.75 -2.63
N ILE A 109 20.19 -15.18 -1.95
CA ILE A 109 20.31 -14.57 -0.62
C ILE A 109 19.17 -14.98 0.32
N MET A 110 18.74 -16.22 0.20
CA MET A 110 17.69 -16.82 1.03
C MET A 110 18.12 -16.86 2.50
N ASP A 111 17.16 -16.89 3.43
CA ASP A 111 17.44 -17.01 4.87
C ASP A 111 18.38 -15.90 5.39
N ASN A 112 17.97 -14.65 5.16
CA ASN A 112 18.67 -13.45 5.63
C ASN A 112 17.68 -12.51 6.34
N GLN A 113 18.08 -11.25 6.57
CA GLN A 113 17.29 -10.26 7.31
C GLN A 113 16.95 -9.03 6.46
N LEU A 114 16.89 -9.18 5.13
CA LEU A 114 16.56 -8.10 4.21
C LEU A 114 15.14 -7.61 4.44
N THR A 115 14.96 -6.29 4.46
CA THR A 115 13.63 -5.66 4.51
C THR A 115 13.18 -5.09 3.16
N ARG A 116 14.12 -4.94 2.23
CA ARG A 116 13.96 -4.39 0.86
C ARG A 116 15.00 -5.01 -0.08
N LEU A 117 14.84 -4.80 -1.38
CA LEU A 117 15.75 -5.25 -2.43
C LEU A 117 16.55 -4.08 -3.03
N GLU A 118 16.86 -3.08 -2.22
CA GLU A 118 17.62 -1.89 -2.63
C GLU A 118 19.03 -2.23 -3.14
N ASN A 119 19.68 -1.31 -3.87
CA ASN A 119 21.04 -1.46 -4.42
C ASN A 119 21.20 -2.56 -5.48
N LEU A 120 20.15 -2.82 -6.27
CA LEU A 120 20.19 -3.72 -7.43
C LEU A 120 20.25 -2.96 -8.77
N ASP A 121 20.31 -1.63 -8.73
CA ASP A 121 20.16 -0.76 -9.90
C ASP A 121 21.19 -0.99 -11.02
N THR A 122 22.40 -1.42 -10.66
CA THR A 122 23.49 -1.66 -11.63
C THR A 122 23.47 -3.08 -12.22
N LEU A 123 22.68 -4.00 -11.66
CA LEU A 123 22.68 -5.42 -12.00
C LEU A 123 21.77 -5.74 -13.19
N VAL A 124 22.05 -5.10 -14.33
CA VAL A 124 21.23 -5.21 -15.55
C VAL A 124 21.23 -6.60 -16.19
N ASN A 125 22.26 -7.41 -15.89
CA ASN A 125 22.42 -8.79 -16.38
C ASN A 125 21.83 -9.84 -15.43
N LEU A 126 21.24 -9.44 -14.30
CA LEU A 126 20.70 -10.38 -13.32
C LEU A 126 19.51 -11.15 -13.91
N GLN A 127 19.64 -12.48 -13.99
CA GLN A 127 18.63 -13.39 -14.56
C GLN A 127 17.85 -14.13 -13.49
N SER A 128 18.48 -14.47 -12.37
CA SER A 128 17.87 -15.26 -11.29
C SER A 128 18.16 -14.63 -9.93
N LEU A 129 17.10 -14.20 -9.24
CA LEU A 129 17.15 -13.64 -7.89
C LEU A 129 16.32 -14.50 -6.93
N SER A 130 16.95 -15.03 -5.89
CA SER A 130 16.25 -15.71 -4.80
C SER A 130 16.51 -14.98 -3.50
N ALA A 131 15.47 -14.37 -2.95
CA ALA A 131 15.45 -13.63 -1.68
C ALA A 131 14.40 -14.22 -0.71
N ALA A 132 14.17 -15.53 -0.80
CA ALA A 132 13.21 -16.24 0.04
C ALA A 132 13.59 -16.21 1.53
N ARG A 133 12.63 -16.39 2.44
CA ARG A 133 12.81 -16.31 3.91
C ARG A 133 13.60 -15.07 4.37
N ASN A 134 13.12 -13.91 3.95
CA ASN A 134 13.59 -12.60 4.43
C ASN A 134 12.43 -11.84 5.12
N LYS A 135 12.58 -10.53 5.33
CA LYS A 135 11.56 -9.66 5.96
C LYS A 135 11.07 -8.60 4.99
N ILE A 136 11.05 -8.90 3.68
CA ILE A 136 10.68 -7.96 2.63
C ILE A 136 9.17 -7.71 2.69
N ARG A 137 8.76 -6.44 2.72
CA ARG A 137 7.35 -6.02 2.80
C ARG A 137 6.82 -5.41 1.52
N ASN A 138 7.71 -4.78 0.75
CA ASN A 138 7.40 -4.12 -0.50
C ASN A 138 8.61 -4.21 -1.43
N LEU A 139 8.35 -4.19 -2.74
CA LEU A 139 9.37 -4.24 -3.79
C LEU A 139 9.74 -2.86 -4.33
N GLY A 140 8.86 -1.85 -4.13
CA GLY A 140 9.13 -0.49 -4.60
C GLY A 140 9.46 -0.45 -6.10
N ASN A 141 10.49 0.32 -6.44
CA ASN A 141 11.06 0.39 -7.78
C ASN A 141 12.39 -0.36 -7.87
N ASP A 142 12.73 -1.16 -6.85
CA ASP A 142 14.09 -1.68 -6.64
C ASP A 142 14.52 -2.67 -7.75
N LEU A 143 13.55 -3.24 -8.47
CA LEU A 143 13.78 -4.21 -9.57
C LEU A 143 13.59 -3.60 -10.97
N ASP A 144 13.32 -2.30 -11.09
CA ASP A 144 13.01 -1.67 -12.39
C ASP A 144 14.17 -1.76 -13.39
N ASN A 145 15.41 -1.72 -12.90
CA ASN A 145 16.63 -1.77 -13.72
C ASN A 145 17.09 -3.21 -14.06
N CYS A 146 16.55 -4.23 -13.38
CA CYS A 146 16.86 -5.63 -13.61
C CYS A 146 16.11 -6.18 -14.85
N VAL A 147 16.38 -5.61 -16.02
CA VAL A 147 15.66 -5.91 -17.28
C VAL A 147 15.80 -7.35 -17.75
N SER A 148 16.86 -8.04 -17.33
CA SER A 148 17.14 -9.43 -17.70
C SER A 148 16.56 -10.46 -16.73
N LEU A 149 15.84 -10.02 -15.68
CA LEU A 149 15.36 -10.91 -14.63
C LEU A 149 14.28 -11.86 -15.14
N VAL A 150 14.58 -13.16 -15.11
CA VAL A 150 13.69 -14.25 -15.57
C VAL A 150 13.04 -14.97 -14.39
N GLU A 151 13.77 -15.12 -13.28
CA GLU A 151 13.35 -15.86 -12.09
C GLU A 151 13.44 -14.98 -10.84
N LEU A 152 12.33 -14.87 -10.12
CA LEU A 152 12.26 -14.21 -8.83
C LEU A 152 11.60 -15.13 -7.79
N ASN A 153 12.36 -15.54 -6.79
CA ASN A 153 11.81 -16.23 -5.62
C ASN A 153 11.85 -15.28 -4.41
N ILE A 154 10.69 -14.93 -3.90
CA ILE A 154 10.48 -14.07 -2.73
C ILE A 154 9.57 -14.77 -1.71
N ALA A 155 9.49 -16.09 -1.75
CA ALA A 155 8.71 -16.90 -0.81
C ALA A 155 9.11 -16.66 0.67
N GLY A 156 8.18 -16.87 1.59
CA GLY A 156 8.43 -16.68 3.03
C GLY A 156 8.82 -15.26 3.44
N ASN A 157 8.33 -14.23 2.74
CA ASN A 157 8.49 -12.82 3.09
C ASN A 157 7.22 -12.24 3.72
N GLN A 158 7.17 -10.92 3.94
CA GLN A 158 6.09 -10.23 4.64
C GLN A 158 5.24 -9.35 3.71
N MET A 159 5.06 -9.76 2.45
CA MET A 159 4.23 -9.02 1.49
C MET A 159 2.75 -9.28 1.71
N TRP A 160 1.93 -8.22 1.76
CA TRP A 160 0.50 -8.30 2.09
C TRP A 160 -0.41 -7.51 1.12
N SER A 161 0.16 -6.89 0.08
CA SER A 161 -0.57 -5.94 -0.78
C SER A 161 -0.43 -6.29 -2.26
N PHE A 162 -1.55 -6.23 -2.98
CA PHE A 162 -1.60 -6.31 -4.44
C PHE A 162 -0.96 -5.10 -5.16
N LYS A 163 -0.71 -3.99 -4.45
CA LYS A 163 -0.05 -2.83 -5.05
C LYS A 163 1.40 -3.13 -5.42
N ASP A 164 2.12 -3.84 -4.56
CA ASP A 164 3.53 -4.16 -4.80
C ASP A 164 3.70 -5.13 -5.98
N LEU A 165 2.72 -6.00 -6.22
CA LEU A 165 2.65 -6.86 -7.41
C LEU A 165 2.56 -6.07 -8.72
N LEU A 166 1.99 -4.86 -8.70
CA LEU A 166 1.92 -4.02 -9.90
C LEU A 166 3.30 -3.51 -10.31
N ASN A 167 4.25 -3.40 -9.38
CA ASN A 167 5.61 -2.96 -9.71
C ASN A 167 6.32 -3.99 -10.59
N LEU A 168 6.03 -5.29 -10.38
CA LEU A 168 6.55 -6.39 -11.19
C LEU A 168 6.04 -6.39 -12.64
N THR A 169 5.02 -5.58 -12.98
CA THR A 169 4.56 -5.44 -14.37
C THR A 169 5.62 -4.79 -15.26
N ARG A 170 6.56 -4.06 -14.68
CA ARG A 170 7.70 -3.44 -15.37
C ARG A 170 8.77 -4.47 -15.77
N ALA A 171 8.86 -5.59 -15.04
CA ALA A 171 9.78 -6.69 -15.32
C ALA A 171 9.23 -7.57 -16.46
N SER A 172 9.43 -7.14 -17.71
CA SER A 172 8.91 -7.79 -18.92
C SER A 172 9.56 -9.16 -19.22
N SER A 173 10.78 -9.37 -18.75
CA SER A 173 11.53 -10.63 -18.92
C SER A 173 11.15 -11.71 -17.91
N LEU A 174 10.38 -11.36 -16.86
CA LEU A 174 10.05 -12.28 -15.79
C LEU A 174 9.19 -13.44 -16.32
N ARG A 175 9.55 -14.67 -15.97
CA ARG A 175 8.84 -15.91 -16.37
C ARG A 175 8.48 -16.78 -15.17
N ARG A 176 9.29 -16.76 -14.12
CA ARG A 176 9.07 -17.55 -12.91
C ARG A 176 9.00 -16.63 -11.70
N LEU A 177 7.91 -16.71 -10.95
CA LEU A 177 7.69 -15.90 -9.76
C LEU A 177 7.16 -16.81 -8.64
N ALA A 178 7.78 -16.76 -7.47
CA ALA A 178 7.32 -17.49 -6.29
C ALA A 178 7.13 -16.54 -5.11
N PHE A 179 5.90 -16.46 -4.62
CA PHE A 179 5.53 -15.86 -3.33
C PHE A 179 5.24 -16.94 -2.29
N SER A 180 4.95 -18.16 -2.73
CA SER A 180 4.80 -19.37 -1.93
C SER A 180 5.75 -20.45 -2.47
N ASP A 181 6.42 -21.14 -1.56
CA ASP A 181 7.34 -22.23 -1.85
C ASP A 181 7.32 -23.19 -0.66
N CYS A 182 7.27 -24.50 -0.91
CA CYS A 182 7.19 -25.49 0.16
C CYS A 182 8.41 -25.49 1.08
N ASP A 183 9.57 -25.09 0.56
CA ASP A 183 10.82 -25.06 1.32
C ASP A 183 10.97 -23.78 2.15
N TYR A 184 10.36 -22.68 1.67
CA TYR A 184 10.57 -21.34 2.22
C TYR A 184 9.35 -20.72 2.92
N GLY A 185 8.16 -21.26 2.70
CA GLY A 185 6.90 -20.77 3.24
C GLY A 185 6.24 -19.69 2.36
N ASP A 186 5.16 -19.12 2.88
CA ASP A 186 4.24 -18.30 2.09
C ASP A 186 4.31 -16.82 2.47
N ASN A 187 4.04 -15.95 1.50
CA ASN A 187 3.75 -14.55 1.80
C ASN A 187 2.28 -14.39 2.20
N PRO A 188 1.96 -13.45 3.12
CA PRO A 188 0.58 -13.12 3.48
C PRO A 188 -0.34 -12.75 2.29
N VAL A 189 0.23 -12.29 1.18
CA VAL A 189 -0.49 -11.98 -0.06
C VAL A 189 -1.12 -13.21 -0.70
N CYS A 190 -0.58 -14.41 -0.46
CA CYS A 190 -1.08 -15.68 -1.00
C CYS A 190 -2.45 -16.06 -0.40
N ASP A 191 -2.72 -15.65 0.84
CA ASP A 191 -4.01 -15.88 1.53
C ASP A 191 -5.12 -14.95 1.03
N LEU A 192 -4.78 -13.92 0.25
CA LEU A 192 -5.74 -12.98 -0.26
C LEU A 192 -6.63 -13.63 -1.32
N CYS A 193 -7.92 -13.27 -1.27
CA CYS A 193 -8.87 -13.78 -2.23
C CYS A 193 -8.54 -13.32 -3.64
N ASN A 194 -8.65 -14.25 -4.59
CA ASN A 194 -8.32 -14.03 -5.99
C ASN A 194 -6.84 -13.68 -6.22
N TYR A 195 -5.94 -14.06 -5.31
CA TYR A 195 -4.50 -13.86 -5.48
C TYR A 195 -4.03 -14.35 -6.86
N GLN A 196 -4.24 -15.63 -7.18
CA GLN A 196 -3.87 -16.20 -8.48
C GLN A 196 -4.51 -15.45 -9.65
N THR A 197 -5.81 -15.13 -9.58
CA THR A 197 -6.51 -14.36 -10.61
C THR A 197 -5.87 -12.99 -10.83
N TYR A 198 -5.45 -12.32 -9.75
CA TYR A 198 -4.81 -11.01 -9.81
C TYR A 198 -3.43 -11.12 -10.45
N VAL A 199 -2.62 -12.11 -10.04
CA VAL A 199 -1.29 -12.36 -10.63
C VAL A 199 -1.41 -12.69 -12.12
N TYR A 200 -2.29 -13.62 -12.50
CA TYR A 200 -2.45 -14.05 -13.89
C TYR A 200 -2.90 -12.91 -14.81
N PHE A 201 -3.77 -12.02 -14.32
CA PHE A 201 -4.25 -10.88 -15.09
C PHE A 201 -3.17 -9.79 -15.25
N HIS A 202 -2.46 -9.45 -14.18
CA HIS A 202 -1.49 -8.35 -14.21
C HIS A 202 -0.12 -8.76 -14.76
N LEU A 203 0.26 -10.03 -14.66
CA LEU A 203 1.54 -10.58 -15.10
C LEU A 203 1.33 -11.73 -16.12
N PRO A 204 0.75 -11.45 -17.30
CA PRO A 204 0.45 -12.48 -18.30
C PRO A 204 1.71 -13.16 -18.87
N GLN A 205 2.87 -12.49 -18.78
CA GLN A 205 4.16 -13.01 -19.23
C GLN A 205 4.68 -14.19 -18.40
N LEU A 206 4.14 -14.40 -17.19
CA LEU A 206 4.58 -15.50 -16.32
C LEU A 206 4.19 -16.87 -16.89
N GLN A 207 5.10 -17.82 -16.69
CA GLN A 207 4.93 -19.23 -17.05
C GLN A 207 4.80 -20.10 -15.79
N PHE A 208 5.43 -19.68 -14.69
CA PHE A 208 5.34 -20.37 -13.40
C PHE A 208 4.98 -19.38 -12.29
N LEU A 209 4.07 -19.80 -11.42
CA LEU A 209 3.69 -19.12 -10.20
C LEU A 209 3.78 -20.11 -9.03
N ASP A 210 4.49 -19.73 -7.97
CA ASP A 210 4.61 -20.53 -6.72
C ASP A 210 5.05 -21.97 -7.01
N THR A 211 6.12 -22.11 -7.80
CA THR A 211 6.70 -23.38 -8.28
C THR A 211 5.84 -24.18 -9.27
N LEU A 212 4.58 -23.80 -9.48
CA LEU A 212 3.63 -24.50 -10.35
C LEU A 212 3.54 -23.83 -11.74
N PRO A 213 3.41 -24.60 -12.84
CA PRO A 213 3.18 -24.03 -14.16
C PRO A 213 1.78 -23.40 -14.24
N ILE A 214 1.69 -22.25 -14.91
CA ILE A 214 0.43 -21.54 -15.09
C ILE A 214 -0.31 -22.10 -16.32
N PRO A 215 -1.48 -22.72 -16.16
CA PRO A 215 -2.26 -23.21 -17.30
C PRO A 215 -2.86 -22.04 -18.09
N GLU A 216 -2.85 -22.15 -19.43
CA GLU A 216 -3.37 -21.11 -20.32
C GLU A 216 -4.87 -20.86 -20.11
N GLU A 217 -5.66 -21.91 -19.85
CA GLU A 217 -7.07 -21.80 -19.48
C GLU A 217 -7.27 -20.96 -18.21
N GLY A 218 -6.36 -21.08 -17.26
CA GLY A 218 -6.37 -20.30 -16.02
C GLY A 218 -6.16 -18.82 -16.27
N LYS A 219 -5.29 -18.45 -17.24
CA LYS A 219 -5.08 -17.06 -17.65
C LYS A 219 -6.34 -16.46 -18.28
N ILE A 220 -6.97 -17.19 -19.20
CA ILE A 220 -8.21 -16.75 -19.86
C ILE A 220 -9.34 -16.56 -18.84
N LEU A 221 -9.50 -17.50 -17.90
CA LEU A 221 -10.50 -17.39 -16.83
C LEU A 221 -10.20 -16.20 -15.91
N ALA A 222 -8.93 -15.98 -15.57
CA ALA A 222 -8.51 -14.86 -14.75
C ALA A 222 -8.81 -13.52 -15.42
N GLU A 223 -8.51 -13.41 -16.71
CA GLU A 223 -8.83 -12.23 -17.52
C GLU A 223 -10.33 -11.94 -17.56
N ALA A 224 -11.16 -12.95 -17.88
CA ALA A 224 -12.60 -12.80 -17.90
C ALA A 224 -13.15 -12.37 -16.53
N THR A 225 -12.66 -12.99 -15.45
CA THR A 225 -13.09 -12.71 -14.08
C THR A 225 -12.72 -11.29 -13.65
N TYR A 226 -11.47 -10.87 -13.87
CA TYR A 226 -10.99 -9.54 -13.52
C TYR A 226 -11.66 -8.46 -14.36
N MET A 227 -11.81 -8.67 -15.67
CA MET A 227 -12.49 -7.72 -16.56
C MET A 227 -13.96 -7.53 -16.17
N LYS A 228 -14.67 -8.60 -15.80
CA LYS A 228 -16.04 -8.49 -15.26
C LYS A 228 -16.09 -7.63 -14.00
N LYS A 229 -15.15 -7.83 -13.05
CA LYS A 229 -15.04 -6.99 -11.84
C LYS A 229 -14.72 -5.54 -12.19
N LYS A 230 -13.71 -5.29 -13.02
CA LYS A 230 -13.32 -3.95 -13.48
C LYS A 230 -14.48 -3.23 -14.16
N MET A 231 -15.22 -3.92 -15.02
CA MET A 231 -16.43 -3.37 -15.66
C MET A 231 -17.49 -3.01 -14.62
N TYR A 232 -17.76 -3.88 -13.64
CA TYR A 232 -18.72 -3.61 -12.57
C TYR A 232 -18.37 -2.34 -11.78
N TYR A 233 -17.13 -2.22 -11.30
CA TYR A 233 -16.69 -1.05 -10.54
C TYR A 233 -16.69 0.23 -11.39
N ASN A 234 -16.21 0.16 -12.63
CA ASN A 234 -16.25 1.29 -13.56
C ASN A 234 -17.69 1.74 -13.86
N MET A 235 -18.61 0.80 -14.04
CA MET A 235 -20.04 1.09 -14.21
C MET A 235 -20.59 1.83 -12.98
N ARG A 236 -20.32 1.35 -11.77
CA ARG A 236 -20.78 2.00 -10.53
C ARG A 236 -20.22 3.40 -10.36
N ILE A 237 -18.93 3.60 -10.62
CA ILE A 237 -18.29 4.93 -10.57
C ILE A 237 -18.94 5.87 -11.59
N LYS A 238 -19.16 5.41 -12.82
CA LYS A 238 -19.85 6.20 -13.87
C LYS A 238 -21.27 6.57 -13.46
N THR A 239 -22.05 5.62 -12.96
CA THR A 239 -23.42 5.87 -12.47
C THR A 239 -23.43 6.88 -11.33
N LEU A 240 -22.49 6.76 -10.40
CA LEU A 240 -22.37 7.66 -9.27
C LEU A 240 -22.02 9.10 -9.70
N LYS A 241 -21.07 9.26 -10.62
CA LYS A 241 -20.75 10.57 -11.22
C LYS A 241 -21.95 11.15 -11.99
N ARG A 242 -22.65 10.33 -12.76
CA ARG A 242 -23.87 10.74 -13.49
C ARG A 242 -24.98 11.21 -12.54
N ASN A 243 -25.17 10.51 -11.42
CA ASN A 243 -26.16 10.89 -10.42
C ASN A 243 -25.80 12.23 -9.76
N ALA A 244 -24.54 12.44 -9.41
CA ALA A 244 -24.04 13.73 -8.91
C ALA A 244 -24.29 14.86 -9.91
N SER A 245 -23.92 14.68 -11.18
CA SER A 245 -24.18 15.66 -12.25
C SER A 245 -25.67 15.95 -12.43
N ASN A 246 -26.53 14.93 -12.33
CA ASN A 246 -27.98 15.10 -12.44
C ASN A 246 -28.56 15.90 -11.26
N ILE A 247 -28.08 15.67 -10.03
CA ILE A 247 -28.51 16.43 -8.85
C ILE A 247 -28.11 17.90 -9.01
N ILE A 248 -26.85 18.17 -9.38
CA ILE A 248 -26.34 19.52 -9.61
C ILE A 248 -27.17 20.21 -10.70
N ARG A 249 -27.38 19.54 -11.84
CA ARG A 249 -28.19 20.09 -12.94
C ARG A 249 -29.60 20.47 -12.49
N LYS A 250 -30.31 19.59 -11.77
CA LYS A 250 -31.66 19.87 -11.25
C LYS A 250 -31.66 21.03 -10.27
N ALA A 251 -30.66 21.10 -9.38
CA ALA A 251 -30.51 22.21 -8.44
C ALA A 251 -30.25 23.54 -9.16
N THR A 252 -29.37 23.54 -10.16
CA THR A 252 -29.11 24.71 -11.01
C THR A 252 -30.34 25.15 -11.78
N GLU A 253 -31.09 24.22 -12.40
CA GLU A 253 -32.34 24.53 -13.11
C GLU A 253 -33.39 25.15 -12.16
N ALA A 254 -33.55 24.59 -10.95
CA ALA A 254 -34.47 25.12 -9.94
C ALA A 254 -34.03 26.52 -9.46
N PHE A 255 -32.74 26.71 -9.24
CA PHE A 255 -32.17 27.99 -8.84
C PHE A 255 -32.33 29.06 -9.93
N CYS A 256 -32.05 28.73 -11.20
CA CYS A 256 -32.22 29.65 -12.32
C CYS A 256 -33.67 30.14 -12.43
N LYS A 257 -34.65 29.24 -12.31
CA LYS A 257 -36.09 29.61 -12.30
C LYS A 257 -36.42 30.56 -11.15
N ARG A 258 -35.89 30.28 -9.94
CA ARG A 258 -36.10 31.15 -8.77
C ARG A 258 -35.44 32.51 -8.94
N LYS A 259 -34.21 32.54 -9.47
CA LYS A 259 -33.44 33.76 -9.77
C LYS A 259 -34.18 34.63 -10.78
N GLU A 260 -34.76 34.04 -11.82
CA GLU A 260 -35.53 34.76 -12.82
C GLU A 260 -36.81 35.41 -12.24
N GLN A 261 -37.54 34.70 -11.37
CA GLN A 261 -38.68 35.27 -10.63
C GLN A 261 -38.26 36.43 -9.72
N LEU A 262 -37.11 36.31 -9.04
CA LEU A 262 -36.58 37.38 -8.20
C LEU A 262 -36.16 38.59 -9.04
N PHE A 263 -35.57 38.39 -10.21
CA PHE A 263 -35.24 39.50 -11.13
C PHE A 263 -36.48 40.19 -11.69
N GLN A 264 -37.54 39.47 -12.02
CA GLN A 264 -38.80 40.07 -12.43
C GLN A 264 -39.36 40.97 -11.32
N SER A 265 -39.37 40.47 -10.08
CA SER A 265 -39.81 41.23 -8.90
C SER A 265 -38.91 42.45 -8.66
N LEU A 266 -37.60 42.28 -8.77
CA LEU A 266 -36.60 43.33 -8.61
C LEU A 266 -36.78 44.44 -9.66
N ASN A 267 -37.03 44.09 -10.93
CA ASN A 267 -37.27 45.06 -11.99
C ASN A 267 -38.50 45.92 -11.72
N VAL A 268 -39.57 45.34 -11.17
CA VAL A 268 -40.76 46.10 -10.75
C VAL A 268 -40.43 47.03 -9.58
N LEU A 269 -39.72 46.54 -8.56
CA LEU A 269 -39.30 47.36 -7.41
C LEU A 269 -38.38 48.52 -7.81
N LEU A 270 -37.43 48.30 -8.73
CA LEU A 270 -36.53 49.33 -9.23
C LEU A 270 -37.26 50.43 -10.03
N ARG A 271 -38.31 50.06 -10.78
CA ARG A 271 -39.19 51.04 -11.45
C ARG A 271 -39.96 51.87 -10.42
N LEU A 272 -40.60 51.21 -9.46
CA LEU A 272 -41.32 51.86 -8.36
C LEU A 272 -40.41 52.80 -7.55
N GLN A 273 -39.16 52.38 -7.32
CA GLN A 273 -38.17 53.21 -6.63
C GLN A 273 -37.90 54.50 -7.41
N LYS A 274 -37.64 54.41 -8.72
CA LYS A 274 -37.41 55.59 -9.57
C LYS A 274 -38.64 56.52 -9.63
N ASP A 275 -39.84 55.96 -9.69
CA ASP A 275 -41.07 56.75 -9.72
C ASP A 275 -41.31 57.46 -8.38
N LEU A 276 -41.03 56.81 -7.25
CA LEU A 276 -41.07 57.43 -5.92
C LEU A 276 -40.00 58.52 -5.76
N GLU A 277 -38.78 58.31 -6.25
CA GLU A 277 -37.72 59.32 -6.24
C GLU A 277 -38.11 60.58 -7.04
N ARG A 278 -38.76 60.41 -8.20
CA ARG A 278 -39.32 61.51 -8.99
C ARG A 278 -40.45 62.24 -8.26
N ALA A 279 -41.35 61.50 -7.60
CA ALA A 279 -42.47 62.07 -6.85
C ALA A 279 -41.98 62.88 -5.62
N ILE A 280 -40.96 62.41 -4.91
CA ILE A 280 -40.32 63.13 -3.79
C ILE A 280 -39.70 64.44 -4.26
N TRP A 281 -39.15 64.48 -5.48
CA TRP A 281 -38.59 65.72 -6.04
C TRP A 281 -39.66 66.73 -6.49
N ALA A 282 -40.84 66.25 -6.91
CA ALA A 282 -41.93 67.08 -7.43
C ALA A 282 -42.85 67.70 -6.36
N ASP A 283 -43.02 67.08 -5.19
CA ASP A 283 -43.98 67.51 -4.16
C ASP A 283 -43.29 67.77 -2.80
N ARG A 284 -43.20 69.06 -2.39
CA ARG A 284 -42.49 69.49 -1.18
C ARG A 284 -43.30 69.33 0.13
N ASP A 285 -44.63 69.23 0.06
CA ASP A 285 -45.51 69.23 1.24
C ASP A 285 -45.91 67.82 1.72
N GLN A 286 -45.92 66.80 0.84
CA GLN A 286 -46.21 65.39 1.20
C GLN A 286 -44.96 64.50 1.34
N GLY A 287 -43.76 65.09 1.39
CA GLY A 287 -42.48 64.38 1.30
C GLY A 287 -42.26 63.25 2.30
N SER A 288 -42.78 63.33 3.53
CA SER A 288 -42.49 62.32 4.58
C SER A 288 -43.16 60.96 4.30
N ALA A 289 -44.36 60.96 3.71
CA ALA A 289 -45.09 59.73 3.39
C ALA A 289 -44.47 58.99 2.19
N TYR A 290 -44.00 59.74 1.17
CA TYR A 290 -43.29 59.19 0.03
C TYR A 290 -41.89 58.69 0.41
N GLN A 291 -41.19 59.37 1.33
CA GLN A 291 -39.92 58.91 1.90
C GLN A 291 -40.05 57.59 2.65
N ALA A 292 -41.09 57.42 3.47
CA ALA A 292 -41.33 56.15 4.18
C ALA A 292 -41.62 54.99 3.22
N LYS A 293 -42.36 55.23 2.12
CA LYS A 293 -42.58 54.23 1.06
C LYS A 293 -41.28 53.92 0.29
N ALA A 294 -40.48 54.93 -0.03
CA ALA A 294 -39.20 54.76 -0.71
C ALA A 294 -38.20 53.94 0.13
N HIS A 295 -38.18 54.12 1.46
CA HIS A 295 -37.37 53.31 2.37
C HIS A 295 -37.78 51.83 2.31
N LYS A 296 -39.09 51.54 2.40
CA LYS A 296 -39.60 50.16 2.29
C LYS A 296 -39.26 49.49 0.95
N VAL A 297 -39.33 50.24 -0.15
CA VAL A 297 -38.96 49.73 -1.48
C VAL A 297 -37.46 49.45 -1.56
N ARG A 298 -36.62 50.34 -1.01
CA ARG A 298 -35.16 50.14 -0.93
C ARG A 298 -34.81 48.89 -0.10
N ASP A 299 -35.47 48.69 1.04
CA ASP A 299 -35.29 47.50 1.88
C ASP A 299 -35.69 46.23 1.13
N ALA A 300 -36.82 46.26 0.40
CA ALA A 300 -37.27 45.14 -0.41
C ALA A 300 -36.29 44.82 -1.56
N VAL A 301 -35.72 45.84 -2.21
CA VAL A 301 -34.66 45.69 -3.23
C VAL A 301 -33.42 45.03 -2.62
N ALA A 302 -32.97 45.49 -1.44
CA ALA A 302 -31.83 44.92 -0.73
C ALA A 302 -32.09 43.45 -0.33
N GLN A 303 -33.31 43.14 0.14
CA GLN A 303 -33.72 41.77 0.45
C GLN A 303 -33.70 40.86 -0.79
N CYS A 304 -34.19 41.33 -1.94
CA CYS A 304 -34.14 40.57 -3.19
C CYS A 304 -32.70 40.25 -3.60
N TRP A 305 -31.79 41.23 -3.55
CA TRP A 305 -30.36 41.01 -3.83
C TRP A 305 -29.71 40.04 -2.85
N SER A 306 -30.01 40.18 -1.55
CA SER A 306 -29.53 39.26 -0.52
C SER A 306 -30.01 37.83 -0.77
N LEU A 307 -31.27 37.61 -1.11
CA LEU A 307 -31.81 36.28 -1.43
C LEU A 307 -31.14 35.64 -2.65
N ILE A 308 -30.82 36.43 -3.68
CA ILE A 308 -30.09 35.93 -4.85
C ILE A 308 -28.69 35.49 -4.42
N ALA A 309 -27.95 36.35 -3.72
CA ALA A 309 -26.59 36.04 -3.27
C ALA A 309 -26.53 34.83 -2.32
N THR A 310 -27.47 34.72 -1.37
CA THR A 310 -27.57 33.54 -0.49
C THR A 310 -27.88 32.28 -1.28
N GLY A 311 -28.77 32.35 -2.27
CA GLY A 311 -29.09 31.20 -3.10
C GLY A 311 -27.93 30.75 -4.00
N GLU A 312 -27.13 31.68 -4.51
CA GLU A 312 -25.88 31.36 -5.24
C GLU A 312 -24.90 30.62 -4.33
N GLY A 313 -24.64 31.15 -3.12
CA GLY A 313 -23.77 30.50 -2.14
C GLY A 313 -24.26 29.12 -1.72
N GLN A 314 -25.58 28.93 -1.55
CA GLN A 314 -26.17 27.62 -1.27
C GLN A 314 -26.00 26.63 -2.42
N LEU A 315 -26.13 27.08 -3.67
CA LEU A 315 -25.93 26.24 -4.85
C LEU A 315 -24.46 25.80 -4.98
N ASP A 316 -23.51 26.71 -4.74
CA ASP A 316 -22.08 26.40 -4.77
C ASP A 316 -21.71 25.42 -3.64
N THR A 317 -22.20 25.65 -2.42
CA THR A 317 -22.01 24.74 -1.29
C THR A 317 -22.58 23.35 -1.60
N LEU A 318 -23.79 23.28 -2.17
CA LEU A 318 -24.40 22.02 -2.57
C LEU A 318 -23.55 21.30 -3.63
N ARG A 319 -23.03 22.05 -4.61
CA ARG A 319 -22.17 21.50 -5.67
C ARG A 319 -20.91 20.89 -5.10
N GLU A 320 -20.23 21.60 -4.21
CA GLU A 320 -19.03 21.10 -3.53
C GLU A 320 -19.32 19.84 -2.71
N CYS A 321 -20.39 19.86 -1.89
CA CYS A 321 -20.77 18.70 -1.09
C CYS A 321 -21.11 17.47 -1.95
N VAL A 322 -21.87 17.64 -3.04
CA VAL A 322 -22.29 16.55 -3.93
C VAL A 322 -21.09 15.99 -4.70
N CYS A 323 -20.22 16.85 -5.23
CA CYS A 323 -18.99 16.41 -5.91
C CYS A 323 -18.05 15.69 -4.93
N GLY A 324 -17.81 16.25 -3.75
CA GLY A 324 -16.92 15.66 -2.75
C GLY A 324 -17.41 14.30 -2.25
N LEU A 325 -18.73 14.17 -1.98
CA LEU A 325 -19.31 12.88 -1.62
C LEU A 325 -19.18 11.86 -2.76
N ALA A 326 -19.36 12.30 -4.00
CA ALA A 326 -19.24 11.43 -5.16
C ALA A 326 -17.79 10.95 -5.35
N GLU A 327 -16.82 11.85 -5.28
CA GLU A 327 -15.40 11.52 -5.37
C GLU A 327 -14.97 10.58 -4.24
N HIS A 328 -15.38 10.85 -3.01
CA HIS A 328 -15.11 9.98 -1.87
C HIS A 328 -15.65 8.56 -2.09
N ASN A 329 -16.90 8.43 -2.54
CA ASN A 329 -17.48 7.12 -2.81
C ASN A 329 -16.85 6.43 -4.03
N ALA A 330 -16.39 7.18 -5.04
CA ALA A 330 -15.62 6.63 -6.15
C ALA A 330 -14.27 6.08 -5.67
N SER A 331 -13.54 6.81 -4.81
CA SER A 331 -12.28 6.36 -4.22
C SER A 331 -12.46 5.07 -3.41
N ARG A 332 -13.58 4.93 -2.68
CA ARG A 332 -13.92 3.68 -1.98
C ARG A 332 -14.05 2.50 -2.94
N LEU A 333 -14.80 2.66 -4.03
CA LEU A 333 -14.95 1.63 -5.06
C LEU A 333 -13.62 1.27 -5.73
N ILE A 334 -12.72 2.24 -5.89
CA ILE A 334 -11.36 2.00 -6.40
C ILE A 334 -10.57 1.15 -5.39
N VAL A 335 -10.62 1.45 -4.10
CA VAL A 335 -9.96 0.63 -3.06
C VAL A 335 -10.49 -0.81 -3.06
N GLU A 336 -11.79 -1.01 -3.22
CA GLU A 336 -12.34 -2.38 -3.33
C GLU A 336 -11.80 -3.12 -4.56
N LEU A 337 -11.64 -2.43 -5.70
CA LEU A 337 -11.07 -3.01 -6.91
C LEU A 337 -9.57 -3.31 -6.77
N GLU A 338 -8.79 -2.35 -6.27
CA GLU A 338 -7.33 -2.46 -6.07
C GLU A 338 -6.97 -3.59 -5.11
N THR A 339 -7.82 -3.84 -4.11
CA THR A 339 -7.62 -4.94 -3.15
C THR A 339 -8.22 -6.27 -3.63
N GLY A 340 -8.71 -6.34 -4.88
CA GLY A 340 -9.35 -7.55 -5.43
C GLY A 340 -10.63 -7.97 -4.70
N GLY A 341 -11.23 -7.04 -3.94
CA GLY A 341 -12.41 -7.25 -3.10
C GLY A 341 -12.12 -7.79 -1.69
N ASN A 342 -10.86 -7.79 -1.25
CA ASN A 342 -10.44 -8.17 0.11
C ASN A 342 -10.80 -7.10 1.15
N ILE A 343 -10.88 -5.83 0.72
CA ILE A 343 -11.45 -4.73 1.50
C ILE A 343 -12.79 -4.33 0.88
N ARG A 344 -13.85 -4.24 1.69
CA ARG A 344 -15.16 -3.71 1.27
C ARG A 344 -15.66 -2.69 2.27
N LEU A 345 -16.26 -1.62 1.77
CA LEU A 345 -16.65 -0.47 2.57
C LEU A 345 -18.16 -0.26 2.50
N GLU A 346 -18.87 -0.69 3.53
CA GLU A 346 -20.33 -0.60 3.62
C GLU A 346 -20.74 0.58 4.50
N ASP A 347 -21.69 1.39 4.02
CA ASP A 347 -22.27 2.45 4.85
C ASP A 347 -23.52 1.94 5.57
N GLY A 348 -23.59 2.24 6.85
CA GLY A 348 -24.69 1.82 7.69
C GLY A 348 -25.93 2.65 7.46
N LYS A 349 -27.06 1.98 7.53
CA LYS A 349 -28.39 2.58 7.52
C LYS A 349 -28.96 2.53 8.94
N PRO A 350 -29.88 3.43 9.31
CA PRO A 350 -30.59 3.36 10.59
C PRO A 350 -31.37 2.05 10.81
N SER A 351 -31.65 1.29 9.74
CA SER A 351 -32.25 -0.04 9.80
C SER A 351 -31.29 -1.13 10.27
N ASP A 352 -29.97 -0.89 10.21
CA ASP A 352 -28.97 -1.90 10.47
C ASP A 352 -28.67 -1.95 11.98
N VAL A 353 -28.80 -3.14 12.58
CA VAL A 353 -28.58 -3.33 14.02
C VAL A 353 -27.19 -2.82 14.45
N TRP A 354 -26.16 -3.12 13.66
CA TRP A 354 -24.79 -2.71 13.95
C TRP A 354 -24.60 -1.19 13.85
N TYR A 355 -25.36 -0.49 13.01
CA TYR A 355 -25.32 0.97 12.93
C TYR A 355 -25.84 1.58 14.23
N SER A 356 -27.01 1.12 14.69
CA SER A 356 -27.62 1.60 15.94
C SER A 356 -26.72 1.33 17.14
N SER A 357 -26.12 0.14 17.24
CA SER A 357 -25.17 -0.16 18.32
C SER A 357 -23.95 0.76 18.33
N CYS A 358 -23.40 1.12 17.15
CA CYS A 358 -22.28 2.07 17.07
C CYS A 358 -22.69 3.49 17.50
N VAL A 359 -23.88 3.95 17.08
CA VAL A 359 -24.39 5.27 17.43
C VAL A 359 -24.67 5.36 18.93
N GLU A 360 -25.34 4.35 19.50
CA GLU A 360 -25.62 4.25 20.93
C GLU A 360 -24.34 4.22 21.76
N LEU A 361 -23.32 3.48 21.31
CA LEU A 361 -22.01 3.43 21.98
C LEU A 361 -21.38 4.83 22.08
N ILE A 362 -21.33 5.58 20.98
CA ILE A 362 -20.77 6.94 20.96
C ILE A 362 -21.60 7.88 21.85
N GLN A 363 -22.93 7.82 21.75
CA GLN A 363 -23.82 8.66 22.54
C GLN A 363 -23.72 8.36 24.03
N SER A 364 -23.59 7.09 24.43
CA SER A 364 -23.45 6.67 25.83
C SER A 364 -22.14 7.13 26.48
N ARG A 365 -21.13 7.46 25.68
CA ARG A 365 -19.81 7.94 26.13
C ARG A 365 -19.69 9.47 26.07
N PHE A 366 -20.68 10.17 25.51
CA PHE A 366 -20.67 11.62 25.44
C PHE A 366 -21.25 12.23 26.73
N PHE A 367 -20.42 12.99 27.45
CA PHE A 367 -20.82 13.71 28.66
C PHE A 367 -20.87 15.21 28.38
N ALA A 368 -22.09 15.75 28.21
CA ALA A 368 -22.29 17.17 27.87
C ALA A 368 -21.65 18.16 28.86
N LYS A 369 -21.47 17.77 30.13
CA LYS A 369 -20.85 18.61 31.16
C LYS A 369 -19.37 18.91 30.85
N ASP A 370 -18.65 17.95 30.29
CA ASP A 370 -17.21 18.08 30.00
C ASP A 370 -16.97 19.05 28.83
N PHE A 371 -17.95 19.21 27.96
CA PHE A 371 -17.88 20.09 26.78
C PHE A 371 -18.67 21.39 26.92
N ALA A 372 -19.24 21.67 28.11
CA ALA A 372 -20.03 22.86 28.35
C ALA A 372 -19.24 24.16 28.11
N ALA A 373 -17.94 24.17 28.41
CA ALA A 373 -17.05 25.31 28.15
C ALA A 373 -16.87 25.62 26.65
N LEU A 374 -17.12 24.65 25.77
CA LEU A 374 -17.06 24.80 24.31
C LEU A 374 -18.44 25.04 23.68
N GLY A 375 -19.50 25.11 24.49
CA GLY A 375 -20.88 25.29 24.01
C GLY A 375 -21.46 24.08 23.26
N ILE A 376 -20.86 22.90 23.39
CA ILE A 376 -21.29 21.69 22.68
C ILE A 376 -22.37 20.99 23.52
N THR A 377 -23.59 20.92 22.99
CA THR A 377 -24.77 20.37 23.68
C THR A 377 -25.04 18.90 23.35
N GLY A 378 -24.47 18.38 22.28
CA GLY A 378 -24.72 17.01 21.82
C GLY A 378 -23.82 16.60 20.67
N LEU A 379 -23.90 15.32 20.32
CA LEU A 379 -23.12 14.71 19.26
C LEU A 379 -24.07 14.07 18.25
N GLN A 380 -23.94 14.47 16.98
CA GLN A 380 -24.69 13.90 15.87
C GLN A 380 -23.77 13.02 15.02
N VAL A 381 -24.08 11.72 14.97
CA VAL A 381 -23.37 10.79 14.09
C VAL A 381 -23.89 10.98 12.66
N THR A 382 -23.05 11.52 11.79
CA THR A 382 -23.41 11.81 10.39
C THR A 382 -23.32 10.58 9.49
N ARG A 383 -22.39 9.66 9.76
CA ARG A 383 -22.16 8.44 8.99
C ARG A 383 -21.42 7.40 9.82
N VAL A 384 -21.77 6.13 9.64
CA VAL A 384 -20.98 4.99 10.13
C VAL A 384 -20.60 4.13 8.93
N THR A 385 -19.33 3.82 8.77
CA THR A 385 -18.83 2.93 7.70
C THR A 385 -18.26 1.67 8.34
N ARG A 386 -18.76 0.51 7.92
CA ARG A 386 -18.23 -0.80 8.27
C ARG A 386 -17.18 -1.21 7.24
N ILE A 387 -15.96 -1.47 7.72
CA ILE A 387 -14.85 -1.95 6.90
C ILE A 387 -14.78 -3.46 7.04
N HIS A 388 -15.10 -4.17 5.97
CA HIS A 388 -14.87 -5.61 5.89
C HIS A 388 -13.46 -5.82 5.36
N ASN A 389 -12.55 -6.25 6.22
CA ASN A 389 -11.20 -6.64 5.85
C ASN A 389 -11.04 -8.14 6.13
N ARG A 390 -11.06 -8.94 5.06
CA ARG A 390 -10.98 -10.41 5.21
C ARG A 390 -9.64 -10.85 5.77
N PHE A 391 -8.56 -10.20 5.37
CA PHE A 391 -7.22 -10.51 5.84
C PHE A 391 -7.08 -10.28 7.35
N LEU A 392 -7.45 -9.10 7.84
CA LEU A 392 -7.42 -8.81 9.27
C LEU A 392 -8.33 -9.74 10.07
N ARG A 393 -9.45 -10.16 9.48
CA ARG A 393 -10.35 -11.14 10.09
C ARG A 393 -9.69 -12.51 10.22
N ASN A 394 -9.11 -13.05 9.14
CA ASN A 394 -8.41 -14.33 9.18
C ASN A 394 -7.27 -14.28 10.20
N ARG A 395 -6.47 -13.21 10.19
CA ARG A 395 -5.39 -12.97 11.16
C ARG A 395 -5.86 -12.92 12.61
N PHE A 396 -7.04 -12.33 12.83
CA PHE A 396 -7.67 -12.31 14.13
C PHE A 396 -8.16 -13.70 14.54
N GLU A 397 -8.77 -14.45 13.62
CA GLU A 397 -9.25 -15.82 13.84
C GLU A 397 -8.09 -16.78 14.15
N GLU A 398 -6.99 -16.72 13.39
CA GLU A 398 -5.75 -17.46 13.68
C GLU A 398 -5.21 -17.13 15.08
N LYS A 399 -5.11 -15.84 15.42
CA LYS A 399 -4.61 -15.44 16.74
C LYS A 399 -5.55 -15.86 17.86
N LEU A 400 -6.86 -15.80 17.62
CA LEU A 400 -7.89 -16.27 18.53
C LEU A 400 -7.74 -17.77 18.78
N GLU A 401 -7.58 -18.58 17.74
CA GLU A 401 -7.36 -20.03 17.86
C GLU A 401 -6.04 -20.37 18.57
N GLU A 402 -4.96 -19.63 18.28
CA GLU A 402 -3.67 -19.82 18.96
C GLU A 402 -3.71 -19.47 20.46
N THR A 403 -4.54 -18.51 20.86
CA THR A 403 -4.41 -17.85 22.18
C THR A 403 -5.58 -18.13 23.12
N VAL A 404 -6.76 -18.47 22.59
CA VAL A 404 -7.98 -18.65 23.39
C VAL A 404 -8.37 -20.12 23.40
N ASP A 405 -8.03 -20.80 24.49
CA ASP A 405 -8.58 -22.09 24.82
C ASP A 405 -9.91 -21.89 25.57
N VAL A 406 -11.03 -22.22 24.91
CA VAL A 406 -12.39 -22.06 25.46
C VAL A 406 -12.64 -23.04 26.63
N THR A 407 -11.78 -24.05 26.82
CA THR A 407 -11.88 -24.98 27.94
C THR A 407 -11.26 -24.43 29.23
N ASP A 408 -10.43 -23.38 29.13
CA ASP A 408 -9.84 -22.73 30.30
C ASP A 408 -10.79 -21.65 30.87
N SER A 409 -11.03 -21.71 32.18
CA SER A 409 -11.74 -20.69 32.95
C SER A 409 -11.18 -19.27 32.80
N SER A 410 -9.92 -19.13 32.35
CA SER A 410 -9.23 -17.85 32.15
C SER A 410 -9.43 -17.22 30.76
N TYR A 411 -10.19 -17.87 29.85
CA TYR A 411 -10.37 -17.44 28.44
C TYR A 411 -10.80 -15.97 28.26
N LYS A 412 -11.50 -15.38 29.24
CA LYS A 412 -11.89 -13.96 29.22
C LYS A 412 -10.69 -13.01 29.22
N LYS A 413 -9.61 -13.34 29.93
CA LYS A 413 -8.36 -12.55 29.92
C LYS A 413 -7.64 -12.69 28.58
N SER A 414 -7.66 -13.89 28.01
CA SER A 414 -7.11 -14.14 26.66
C SER A 414 -7.91 -13.43 25.56
N LEU A 415 -9.22 -13.23 25.75
CA LEU A 415 -10.03 -12.38 24.88
C LEU A 415 -9.68 -10.90 25.03
N GLU A 416 -9.45 -10.40 26.25
CA GLU A 416 -8.99 -9.03 26.49
C GLU A 416 -7.64 -8.77 25.80
N TYR A 417 -6.72 -9.73 25.84
CA TYR A 417 -5.43 -9.63 25.15
C TYR A 417 -5.55 -9.37 23.64
N LEU A 418 -6.51 -10.01 22.97
CA LEU A 418 -6.74 -9.82 21.53
C LEU A 418 -7.10 -8.37 21.16
N PHE A 419 -7.54 -7.57 22.12
CA PHE A 419 -7.91 -6.16 21.91
C PHE A 419 -6.98 -5.16 22.61
N PHE A 420 -6.37 -5.53 23.74
CA PHE A 420 -5.62 -4.61 24.61
C PHE A 420 -4.10 -4.88 24.68
N GLY A 421 -3.60 -5.96 24.06
CA GLY A 421 -2.17 -6.15 23.78
C GLY A 421 -1.28 -6.63 24.93
N GLU A 422 -1.79 -6.82 26.15
CA GLU A 422 -1.02 -7.40 27.27
C GLU A 422 -1.11 -8.93 27.29
N ASP A 423 -0.01 -9.63 26.99
CA ASP A 423 0.02 -11.11 26.98
C ASP A 423 -0.29 -11.63 28.38
N PRO A 424 -1.41 -12.37 28.59
CA PRO A 424 -1.83 -12.81 29.91
C PRO A 424 -0.89 -13.85 30.52
N ARG A 425 0.06 -14.37 29.73
CA ARG A 425 1.11 -15.33 30.16
C ARG A 425 2.38 -14.63 30.64
N LEU A 426 2.53 -13.33 30.39
CA LEU A 426 3.63 -12.53 30.93
C LEU A 426 3.19 -11.93 32.27
N PRO A 427 3.99 -12.02 33.34
CA PRO A 427 3.68 -11.34 34.59
C PRO A 427 3.64 -9.84 34.32
N GLY A 428 2.47 -9.23 34.51
CA GLY A 428 2.24 -7.83 34.18
C GLY A 428 3.27 -6.91 34.83
N GLU A 429 4.09 -6.25 34.01
CA GLU A 429 4.71 -5.01 34.46
C GLU A 429 3.58 -4.00 34.59
N GLY A 430 3.24 -3.68 35.84
CA GLY A 430 2.15 -2.79 36.17
C GLY A 430 2.25 -1.47 35.40
N LEU A 431 1.15 -1.11 34.74
CA LEU A 431 0.88 0.21 34.22
C LEU A 431 1.26 1.29 35.25
N ARG A 432 2.19 2.16 34.88
CA ARG A 432 2.31 3.53 35.40
C ARG A 432 1.74 4.48 34.37
#